data_AF-A0A931C900-F1
#
_entry.id   AF-A0A931C900-F1
#
_cell.length_a   1.000
_cell.length_b   1.000
_cell.length_c   1.000
_cell.angle_alpha   90.00
_cell.angle_beta   90.00
_cell.angle_gamma   90.00
#
_symmetry.space_group_name_H-M   'P 1'
#
loop_
_entity.id
_entity.type
_entity.pdbx_description
1 polymer ?
#
loop_
_entity_poly.entity_id
_entity_poly.type
_entity_poly.pdbx_seq_one_letter_code
_entity_poly.pdbx_strand_id
1 'polypeptide(L)' 'MALMRIQLESDRKTAKRVMALHLDGRSDRDSVDAAREAVWRHGRTPAGEPVFVGVTNGEPVRLLYDVEVYLNS' A
#
# COMPACT_ATOMS: atom_id res chain seq x y z
N MET A 1 14.57 1.99 -11.34
CA MET A 1 13.34 2.14 -10.51
C MET A 1 13.73 2.04 -9.05
N ALA A 2 12.96 2.62 -8.14
CA ALA A 2 13.16 2.50 -6.70
C ALA A 2 11.89 2.00 -6.03
N LEU A 3 12.01 1.31 -4.89
CA LEU A 3 10.87 0.91 -4.08
C LEU A 3 10.53 2.02 -3.08
N MET A 4 9.25 2.43 -3.08
CA MET A 4 8.71 3.41 -2.16
C MET A 4 7.68 2.73 -1.25
N ARG A 5 7.90 2.82 0.08
CA ARG A 5 6.94 2.33 1.07
C ARG A 5 5.88 3.40 1.36
N ILE A 6 4.63 3.05 1.11
CA ILE A 6 3.45 3.82 1.42
C ILE A 6 2.80 3.27 2.69
N GLN A 7 2.36 4.18 3.56
CA GLN A 7 1.55 3.86 4.71
C GLN A 7 0.18 4.49 4.54
N LEU A 8 -0.86 3.66 4.53
CA LEU A 8 -2.25 4.13 4.48
C LEU A 8 -2.87 3.98 5.85
N GLU A 9 -3.45 5.06 6.38
CA GLU A 9 -4.26 4.97 7.59
C GLU A 9 -5.47 4.05 7.35
N SER A 10 -5.79 3.23 8.35
CA SER A 10 -6.86 2.26 8.25
C SER A 10 -7.48 1.98 9.62
N ASP A 11 -8.61 1.29 9.61
CA ASP A 11 -9.21 0.74 10.81
C ASP A 11 -8.88 -0.76 10.96
N ARG A 12 -9.09 -1.31 12.16
CA ARG A 12 -8.79 -2.72 12.43
C ARG A 12 -9.62 -3.68 11.57
N LYS A 13 -10.82 -3.29 11.14
CA LYS A 13 -11.73 -4.13 10.34
C LYS A 13 -11.17 -4.28 8.92
N THR A 14 -10.75 -3.18 8.33
CA THR A 14 -10.16 -3.07 7.00
C THR A 14 -8.80 -3.74 6.99
N ALA A 15 -7.94 -3.47 7.99
CA ALA A 15 -6.66 -4.17 8.16
C ALA A 15 -6.81 -5.70 8.18
N LYS A 16 -7.78 -6.23 8.94
CA LYS A 16 -8.08 -7.66 8.96
C LYS A 16 -8.55 -8.19 7.60
N ARG A 17 -9.42 -7.44 6.90
CA ARG A 17 -9.91 -7.84 5.56
C ARG A 17 -8.77 -7.90 4.54
N VAL A 18 -7.95 -6.86 4.46
CA VAL A 18 -6.81 -6.81 3.53
C VAL A 18 -5.80 -7.91 3.84
N MET A 19 -5.50 -8.14 5.11
CA MET A 19 -4.63 -9.24 5.53
C MET A 19 -5.21 -10.61 5.13
N ALA A 20 -6.50 -10.84 5.34
CA ALA A 20 -7.14 -12.10 4.96
C ALA A 20 -7.12 -12.33 3.43
N LEU A 21 -7.35 -11.29 2.64
CA LEU A 21 -7.22 -11.35 1.18
C LEU A 21 -5.79 -11.66 0.76
N HIS A 22 -4.80 -11.01 1.38
CA HIS A 22 -3.40 -11.26 1.09
C HIS A 22 -2.99 -12.72 1.37
N LEU A 23 -3.47 -13.30 2.46
CA LEU A 23 -3.24 -14.71 2.80
C LEU A 23 -3.91 -15.67 1.80
N ASP A 24 -4.99 -15.25 1.15
CA ASP A 24 -5.68 -15.97 0.07
C ASP A 24 -5.02 -15.73 -1.32
N GLY A 25 -3.89 -15.02 -1.37
CA GLY A 25 -3.21 -14.66 -2.62
C GLY A 25 -3.97 -13.61 -3.44
N ARG A 26 -4.88 -12.86 -2.81
CA ARG A 26 -5.72 -11.83 -3.43
C ARG A 26 -5.35 -10.44 -2.90
N SER A 27 -5.73 -9.42 -3.65
CA SER A 27 -5.56 -8.02 -3.27
C SER A 27 -6.92 -7.34 -3.05
N ASP A 28 -6.94 -6.37 -2.13
CA ASP A 28 -8.07 -5.46 -1.93
C ASP A 28 -7.88 -4.27 -2.86
N ARG A 29 -8.69 -4.19 -3.92
CA ARG A 29 -8.53 -3.21 -5.00
C ARG A 29 -8.55 -1.76 -4.50
N ASP A 30 -9.47 -1.44 -3.59
CA ASP A 30 -9.61 -0.08 -3.06
C ASP A 30 -8.33 0.38 -2.34
N SER A 31 -7.72 -0.50 -1.54
CA SER A 31 -6.47 -0.19 -0.85
C SER A 31 -5.25 -0.15 -1.79
N VAL A 32 -5.24 -0.95 -2.86
CA VAL A 32 -4.22 -0.87 -3.93
C VAL A 32 -4.31 0.47 -4.66
N ASP A 33 -5.51 0.87 -5.07
CA ASP A 33 -5.73 2.14 -5.76
C ASP A 33 -5.34 3.32 -4.84
N ALA A 34 -5.70 3.27 -3.56
CA ALA A 34 -5.29 4.27 -2.57
C ALA A 34 -3.77 4.35 -2.38
N ALA A 35 -3.05 3.22 -2.44
CA ALA A 35 -1.60 3.20 -2.35
C ALA A 35 -0.97 3.85 -3.59
N ARG A 36 -1.51 3.57 -4.79
CA ARG A 36 -1.08 4.20 -6.04
C ARG A 36 -1.32 5.71 -6.02
N GLU A 37 -2.47 6.17 -5.56
CA GLU A 37 -2.75 7.60 -5.40
C GLU A 37 -1.79 8.28 -4.42
N ALA A 38 -1.43 7.61 -3.33
CA ALA A 38 -0.48 8.15 -2.36
C ALA A 38 0.89 8.42 -3.01
N VAL A 39 1.37 7.54 -3.89
CA VAL A 39 2.61 7.76 -4.66
C VAL A 39 2.53 9.05 -5.48
N TRP A 40 1.42 9.28 -6.17
CA TRP A 40 1.20 10.53 -6.91
C TRP A 40 1.20 11.75 -6.00
N ARG A 41 0.53 11.68 -4.83
CA ARG A 41 0.55 12.75 -3.83
C ARG A 41 1.95 13.05 -3.28
N HIS A 42 2.84 12.05 -3.29
CA HIS A 42 4.25 12.22 -2.93
C HIS A 42 5.13 12.77 -4.08
N GLY A 43 4.55 13.14 -5.23
CA GLY A 43 5.29 13.68 -6.37
C GLY A 43 6.16 12.65 -7.09
N ARG A 44 5.82 11.36 -6.97
CA ARG A 44 6.49 10.26 -7.67
C ARG A 44 5.54 9.63 -8.67
N THR A 45 6.12 9.00 -9.69
CA THR A 45 5.37 8.26 -10.71
C THR A 45 5.45 6.77 -10.38
N PRO A 46 4.32 6.09 -10.10
CA PRO A 46 4.30 4.65 -9.89
C PRO A 46 4.70 3.93 -11.20
N ALA A 47 5.62 2.99 -11.06
CA ALA A 47 6.15 2.15 -12.14
C ALA A 47 5.59 0.72 -12.11
N GLY A 48 4.99 0.30 -10.98
CA GLY A 48 4.44 -1.03 -10.79
C GLY A 48 3.10 -1.03 -10.05
N GLU A 49 2.60 -2.24 -9.79
CA GLU A 49 1.42 -2.44 -8.93
C GLU A 49 1.83 -2.40 -7.45
N PRO A 50 1.09 -1.67 -6.59
CA PRO A 50 1.32 -1.70 -5.16
C PRO A 50 1.24 -3.12 -4.58
N VAL A 51 2.27 -3.52 -3.85
CA VAL A 51 2.33 -4.82 -3.17
C VAL A 51 2.07 -4.60 -1.69
N PHE A 52 1.03 -5.26 -1.16
CA PHE A 52 0.76 -5.25 0.27
C PHE A 52 1.86 -6.04 1.00
N VAL A 53 2.47 -5.42 2.01
CA VAL A 53 3.58 -6.03 2.78
C VAL A 53 3.27 -6.18 4.27
N GLY A 54 2.11 -5.71 4.72
CA GLY A 54 1.63 -5.96 6.07
C GLY A 54 0.89 -4.80 6.70
N VAL A 55 0.73 -4.87 8.02
CA VAL A 55 0.10 -3.83 8.83
C VAL A 55 1.00 -3.42 9.98
N THR A 56 0.84 -2.19 10.45
CA THR A 56 1.51 -1.75 11.69
C THR A 56 0.78 -2.29 12.93
N ASN A 57 1.51 -2.42 14.04
CA ASN A 57 0.94 -2.80 15.34
C ASN A 57 0.44 -1.59 16.16
N GLY A 58 0.50 -0.38 15.59
CA GLY A 58 0.16 0.87 16.27
C GLY A 58 -1.32 1.24 16.18
N GLU A 59 -1.68 2.33 16.87
CA GLU A 59 -3.01 2.94 16.83
C GLU A 59 -2.89 4.41 16.35
N PRO A 60 -3.49 4.78 15.20
CA PRO A 60 -4.29 3.93 14.30
C PRO A 60 -3.44 2.89 13.54
N VAL A 61 -4.08 1.79 13.16
CA VAL A 61 -3.46 0.75 12.33
C VAL A 61 -3.22 1.31 10.92
N ARG A 62 -2.12 0.92 10.29
CA ARG A 62 -1.78 1.35 8.94
C ARG A 62 -1.52 0.15 8.05
N LEU A 63 -1.98 0.21 6.81
CA LEU A 63 -1.62 -0.72 5.75
C LEU A 63 -0.27 -0.29 5.16
N LEU A 64 0.62 -1.26 4.95
CA LEU A 64 1.92 -1.04 4.35
C LEU A 64 1.91 -1.57 2.92
N TYR A 65 2.28 -0.72 1.99
CA TYR A 65 2.42 -1.05 0.58
C TYR A 65 3.80 -0.68 0.09
N ASP A 66 4.44 -1.58 -0.66
CA ASP A 66 5.62 -1.24 -1.45
C ASP A 66 5.19 -0.99 -2.89
N VAL A 67 5.61 0.13 -3.45
CA VAL A 67 5.30 0.52 -4.82
C VAL A 67 6.60 0.85 -5.54
N GLU A 68 6.84 0.22 -6.69
CA GLU A 68 7.92 0.63 -7.56
C GLU A 68 7.62 2.01 -8.13
N VAL A 69 8.61 2.90 -8.12
CA VAL A 69 8.51 4.26 -8.65
C VAL A 69 9.66 4.56 -9.61
N TYR A 70 9.40 5.43 -10.57
CA TYR A 70 10.45 6.00 -11.41
C TYR A 70 11.33 6.95 -10.58
N LEU A 71 12.64 6.83 -10.78
CA LEU A 71 13.59 7.82 -10.29
C LEU A 71 13.59 8.95 -11.32
N ASN A 72 13.19 10.15 -10.93
CA ASN A 72 13.42 11.33 -11.77
C ASN A 72 14.92 11.61 -11.74
N SER A 73 15.59 11.36 -12.87
CA SER A 73 16.97 11.74 -13.15
C SER A 73 17.12 13.25 -13.28
#